data_AF-A0AB36BJB0-F1
#
_entry.id   AF-A0AB36BJB0-F1
#
_cell.length_a   1.000
_cell.length_b   1.000
_cell.length_c   1.000
_cell.angle_alpha   90.00
_cell.angle_beta   90.00
_cell.angle_gamma   90.00
#
_symmetry.space_group_name_H-M   'P 1'
#
loop_
_entity.id
_entity.type
_entity.pdbx_description
1 polymer ?
#
loop_
_entity_poly.entity_id
_entity_poly.type
_entity_poly.pdbx_seq_one_letter_code
_entity_poly.pdbx_strand_id
1 'polypeptide(L)'
;MNFTSAQKQELRNGIENCYQSHELTETFKERYHNIYQAMAKDVLEQNGYPKNADIEKGDIDVKLSPKSSYDSYIELIERDELIDNQEDYNTKVKSQRFYIDVILSNIRDIQIEFILKDDPIAYLEKNPTEEYLSTEMEKRFSSSKLIEHLKEDQDFKNEYLEEKAVEEGIDDNVDINQIRYEITEAKVIESYDVLAELVLDNGYFDSGKTVSTFLSQEFYQFIVNNHLYEAKVEIQTDPEELQEM
;
A
#
# COMPACT_ATOMS: atom_id res chain seq x y z
N MET A 1 17.88 -30.30 -36.60
CA MET A 1 18.83 -31.45 -36.44
C MET A 1 18.24 -32.47 -35.45
N ASN A 2 18.49 -33.78 -35.60
CA ASN A 2 18.10 -34.77 -34.56
C ASN A 2 19.15 -34.80 -33.45
N PHE A 3 18.72 -34.62 -32.19
CA PHE A 3 19.65 -34.62 -31.06
C PHE A 3 20.00 -36.03 -30.60
N THR A 4 21.27 -36.24 -30.25
CA THR A 4 21.71 -37.44 -29.53
C THR A 4 21.16 -37.46 -28.10
N SER A 5 21.14 -38.63 -27.45
CA SER A 5 20.67 -38.74 -26.06
C SER A 5 21.43 -37.84 -25.08
N ALA A 6 22.74 -37.64 -25.32
CA ALA A 6 23.55 -36.73 -24.52
C ALA A 6 23.13 -35.26 -24.71
N GLN A 7 22.88 -34.85 -25.95
CA GLN A 7 22.40 -33.50 -26.26
C GLN A 7 21.00 -33.23 -25.70
N LYS A 8 20.10 -34.22 -25.77
CA LYS A 8 18.77 -34.13 -25.15
C LYS A 8 18.87 -33.94 -23.64
N GLN A 9 19.75 -34.68 -22.97
CA GLN A 9 19.96 -34.50 -21.52
C GLN A 9 20.53 -33.12 -21.18
N GLU A 10 21.47 -32.60 -21.97
CA GLU A 10 22.04 -31.27 -21.74
C GLU A 10 20.98 -30.16 -21.91
N LEU A 11 20.19 -30.22 -22.98
CA LEU A 11 19.06 -29.31 -23.20
C LEU A 11 18.03 -29.40 -22.08
N ARG A 12 17.72 -30.63 -21.60
CA ARG A 12 16.80 -30.85 -20.47
C ARG A 12 17.29 -30.11 -19.22
N ASN A 13 18.56 -30.30 -18.87
CA ASN A 13 19.17 -29.64 -17.72
C ASN A 13 19.16 -28.11 -17.89
N GLY A 14 19.39 -27.61 -19.11
CA GLY A 14 19.32 -26.18 -19.43
C GLY A 14 17.93 -25.58 -19.18
N ILE A 15 16.87 -26.25 -19.65
CA ILE A 15 15.48 -25.85 -19.41
C ILE A 15 15.16 -25.88 -17.91
N GLU A 16 15.52 -26.96 -17.21
CA GLU A 16 15.30 -27.11 -15.77
C GLU A 16 15.99 -25.99 -14.97
N ASN A 17 17.25 -25.70 -15.26
CA ASN A 17 17.98 -24.60 -14.64
C ASN A 17 17.35 -23.24 -14.97
N CYS A 18 16.85 -23.05 -16.19
CA CYS A 18 16.19 -21.81 -16.60
C CYS A 18 14.90 -21.55 -15.81
N TYR A 19 14.13 -22.59 -15.49
CA TYR A 19 12.94 -22.48 -14.63
C TYR A 19 13.25 -22.04 -13.19
N GLN A 20 14.48 -22.25 -12.72
CA GLN A 20 14.95 -21.79 -11.41
C GLN A 20 15.54 -20.38 -11.45
N SER A 21 15.67 -19.78 -12.63
CA SER A 21 16.33 -18.50 -12.80
C SER A 21 15.39 -17.31 -12.59
N HIS A 22 15.90 -16.26 -11.93
CA HIS A 22 15.17 -15.00 -11.79
C HIS A 22 14.92 -14.31 -13.14
N GLU A 23 15.85 -14.44 -14.09
CA GLU A 23 15.76 -13.84 -15.43
C GLU A 23 14.54 -14.32 -16.23
N LEU A 24 14.14 -15.59 -16.07
CA LEU A 24 12.93 -16.10 -16.72
C LEU A 24 11.68 -15.38 -16.20
N THR A 25 11.57 -15.23 -14.88
CA THR A 25 10.42 -14.56 -14.25
C THR A 25 10.34 -13.09 -14.66
N GLU A 26 11.45 -12.36 -14.67
CA GLU A 26 11.46 -10.95 -15.08
C GLU A 26 11.14 -10.81 -16.57
N THR A 27 11.72 -11.65 -17.43
CA THR A 27 11.40 -11.64 -18.87
C THR A 27 9.93 -11.97 -19.12
N PHE A 28 9.33 -12.86 -18.32
CA PHE A 28 7.90 -13.16 -18.37
C PHE A 28 7.05 -11.93 -18.02
N LYS A 29 7.36 -11.25 -16.90
CA LYS A 29 6.65 -10.04 -16.47
C LYS A 29 6.73 -8.93 -17.51
N GLU A 30 7.88 -8.77 -18.18
CA GLU A 30 8.06 -7.77 -19.22
C GLU A 30 7.33 -8.15 -20.52
N ARG A 31 7.62 -9.34 -21.07
CA ARG A 31 7.11 -9.78 -22.38
C ARG A 31 5.60 -10.02 -22.36
N TYR A 32 5.07 -10.46 -21.23
CA TYR A 32 3.65 -10.77 -21.04
C TYR A 32 3.01 -9.89 -19.97
N HIS A 33 3.42 -8.63 -19.87
CA HIS A 33 2.95 -7.66 -18.87
C HIS A 33 1.42 -7.66 -18.69
N ASN A 34 0.65 -7.58 -19.77
CA ASN A 34 -0.81 -7.55 -19.68
C ASN A 34 -1.40 -8.84 -19.09
N ILE A 35 -0.80 -10.00 -19.38
CA ILE A 35 -1.25 -11.30 -18.84
C ILE A 35 -0.87 -11.38 -17.37
N TYR A 36 0.37 -11.02 -17.04
CA TYR A 36 0.85 -10.99 -15.66
C TYR A 36 -0.04 -10.09 -14.80
N GLN A 37 -0.30 -8.85 -15.23
CA GLN A 37 -1.14 -7.88 -14.52
C GLN A 37 -2.56 -8.40 -14.32
N ALA A 38 -3.20 -8.94 -15.37
CA ALA A 38 -4.54 -9.50 -15.26
C ALA A 38 -4.61 -10.66 -14.26
N MET A 39 -3.67 -11.61 -14.36
CA MET A 39 -3.64 -12.76 -13.45
C MET A 39 -3.32 -12.36 -12.01
N ALA A 40 -2.37 -11.45 -11.80
CA ALA A 40 -2.01 -10.94 -10.48
C ALA A 40 -3.23 -10.28 -9.81
N LYS A 41 -3.94 -9.43 -10.56
CA LYS A 41 -5.15 -8.75 -10.09
C LYS A 41 -6.24 -9.74 -9.67
N ASP A 42 -6.49 -10.75 -10.51
CA ASP A 42 -7.49 -11.79 -10.22
C ASP A 42 -7.11 -12.57 -8.96
N VAL A 43 -5.83 -12.91 -8.78
CA VAL A 43 -5.35 -13.59 -7.56
C VAL A 43 -5.52 -12.70 -6.33
N LEU A 44 -5.16 -11.42 -6.41
CA LEU A 44 -5.33 -10.48 -5.30
C LEU A 44 -6.79 -10.36 -4.88
N GLU A 45 -7.70 -10.12 -5.84
CA GLU A 45 -9.13 -9.99 -5.55
C GLU A 45 -9.71 -11.28 -4.93
N GLN A 46 -9.32 -12.46 -5.45
CA GLN A 46 -9.73 -13.75 -4.89
C GLN A 46 -9.22 -13.98 -3.46
N ASN A 47 -8.09 -13.37 -3.08
CA ASN A 47 -7.52 -13.44 -1.74
C ASN A 47 -7.98 -12.30 -0.82
N GLY A 48 -8.96 -11.49 -1.25
CA GLY A 48 -9.60 -10.46 -0.42
C GLY A 48 -8.92 -9.10 -0.44
N TYR A 49 -7.99 -8.86 -1.37
CA TYR A 49 -7.42 -7.54 -1.58
C TYR A 49 -8.43 -6.61 -2.27
N PRO A 50 -8.25 -5.28 -2.17
CA PRO A 50 -9.08 -4.32 -2.89
C PRO A 50 -9.07 -4.52 -4.41
N LYS A 51 -10.19 -4.25 -5.07
CA LYS A 51 -10.33 -4.38 -6.54
C LYS A 51 -9.37 -3.50 -7.36
N ASN A 52 -8.88 -2.44 -6.75
CA ASN A 52 -7.93 -1.49 -7.32
C ASN A 52 -6.54 -1.62 -6.68
N ALA A 53 -6.24 -2.76 -6.01
CA ALA A 53 -4.92 -3.02 -5.48
C ALA A 53 -3.86 -2.89 -6.57
N ASP A 54 -2.88 -2.03 -6.30
CA ASP A 54 -1.69 -1.86 -7.12
C ASP A 54 -0.76 -3.06 -6.92
N ILE A 55 -0.56 -3.81 -8.01
CA ILE A 55 0.27 -5.03 -8.04
C ILE A 55 1.74 -4.71 -7.77
N GLU A 56 2.21 -3.50 -8.11
CA GLU A 56 3.60 -3.10 -7.89
C GLU A 56 3.87 -2.73 -6.42
N LYS A 57 2.82 -2.44 -5.65
CA LYS A 57 2.93 -2.08 -4.23
C LYS A 57 2.72 -3.25 -3.27
N GLY A 58 2.23 -4.39 -3.76
CA GLY A 58 2.07 -5.62 -2.98
C GLY A 58 3.34 -6.46 -2.92
N ASP A 59 3.51 -7.27 -1.88
CA ASP A 59 4.63 -8.21 -1.78
C ASP A 59 4.27 -9.54 -2.46
N ILE A 60 4.32 -9.53 -3.81
CA ILE A 60 3.84 -10.62 -4.67
C ILE A 60 5.01 -11.21 -5.46
N ASP A 61 5.32 -12.48 -5.19
CA ASP A 61 6.26 -13.25 -6.00
C ASP A 61 5.54 -14.06 -7.08
N VAL A 62 6.24 -14.31 -8.18
CA VAL A 62 5.79 -15.22 -9.24
C VAL A 62 6.77 -16.37 -9.36
N LYS A 63 6.21 -17.58 -9.31
CA LYS A 63 6.94 -18.82 -9.58
C LYS A 63 6.42 -19.44 -10.87
N LEU A 64 7.34 -19.72 -11.77
CA LEU A 64 7.06 -20.38 -13.04
C LEU A 64 7.52 -21.83 -12.96
N SER A 65 6.67 -22.76 -13.39
CA SER A 65 7.00 -24.18 -13.48
C SER A 65 6.42 -24.78 -14.76
N PRO A 66 6.98 -25.88 -15.28
CA PRO A 66 6.43 -26.52 -16.47
C PRO A 66 5.13 -27.29 -16.11
N LYS A 67 4.09 -27.19 -16.95
CA LYS A 67 2.91 -28.06 -16.88
C LYS A 67 3.18 -29.45 -17.48
N SER A 68 4.08 -29.50 -18.46
CA SER A 68 4.46 -30.70 -19.19
C SER A 68 5.84 -31.21 -18.76
N SER A 69 6.22 -32.39 -19.27
CA SER A 69 7.61 -32.84 -19.15
C SER A 69 8.56 -31.84 -19.83
N TYR A 70 9.78 -31.72 -19.32
CA TYR A 70 10.86 -30.99 -19.99
C TYR A 70 11.12 -31.52 -21.41
N ASP A 71 10.83 -32.79 -21.68
CA ASP A 71 10.97 -33.39 -23.01
C ASP A 71 10.08 -32.74 -24.06
N SER A 72 8.91 -32.22 -23.68
CA SER A 72 8.03 -31.50 -24.60
C SER A 72 8.68 -30.23 -25.15
N TYR A 73 9.58 -29.60 -24.39
CA TYR A 73 10.36 -28.45 -24.87
C TYR A 73 11.47 -28.89 -25.83
N ILE A 74 12.07 -30.06 -25.63
CA ILE A 74 13.05 -30.62 -26.57
C ILE A 74 12.38 -30.97 -27.90
N GLU A 75 11.20 -31.60 -27.84
CA GLU A 75 10.39 -31.87 -29.02
C GLU A 75 10.01 -30.59 -29.76
N LEU A 76 9.72 -29.51 -29.04
CA LEU A 76 9.48 -28.18 -29.62
C LEU A 76 10.73 -27.64 -30.32
N ILE A 77 11.91 -27.74 -29.70
CA ILE A 77 13.19 -27.33 -30.32
C ILE A 77 13.46 -28.13 -31.60
N GLU A 78 13.20 -29.44 -31.58
CA GLU A 78 13.38 -30.31 -32.77
C GLU A 78 12.36 -29.99 -33.87
N ARG A 79 11.08 -29.85 -33.50
CA ARG A 79 9.97 -29.61 -34.43
C ARG A 79 10.07 -28.25 -35.11
N ASP A 80 10.40 -27.21 -34.35
CA ASP A 80 10.45 -25.83 -34.84
C ASP A 80 11.85 -25.47 -35.38
N GLU A 81 12.73 -26.48 -35.52
CA GLU A 81 14.09 -26.37 -36.04
C GLU A 81 14.89 -25.23 -35.38
N LEU A 82 14.71 -25.04 -34.07
CA LEU A 82 15.33 -23.93 -33.34
C LEU A 82 16.86 -24.06 -33.21
N ILE A 83 17.43 -25.20 -33.61
CA ILE A 83 18.87 -25.44 -33.71
C ILE A 83 19.16 -26.12 -35.06
N ASP A 84 19.89 -25.41 -35.92
CA ASP A 84 20.10 -25.83 -37.31
C ASP A 84 21.18 -26.91 -37.44
N ASN A 85 22.30 -26.72 -36.73
CA ASN A 85 23.50 -27.52 -36.88
C ASN A 85 24.32 -27.59 -35.57
N GLN A 86 25.44 -28.33 -35.61
CA GLN A 86 26.27 -28.55 -34.42
C GLN A 86 26.95 -27.29 -33.88
N GLU A 87 27.32 -26.34 -34.75
CA GLU A 87 27.92 -25.07 -34.32
C GLU A 87 26.91 -24.21 -33.58
N ASP A 88 25.69 -24.13 -34.12
CA ASP A 88 24.55 -23.45 -33.51
C ASP A 88 24.18 -24.10 -32.16
N TYR A 89 24.15 -25.44 -32.10
CA TYR A 89 23.95 -26.19 -30.85
C TYR A 89 24.94 -25.77 -29.77
N ASN A 90 26.24 -25.77 -30.09
CA ASN A 90 27.31 -25.46 -29.13
C ASN A 90 27.23 -24.03 -28.58
N THR A 91 26.58 -23.13 -29.32
CA THR A 91 26.35 -21.73 -28.94
C THR A 91 25.07 -21.60 -28.12
N LYS A 92 23.94 -22.12 -28.62
CA LYS A 92 22.62 -21.97 -28.00
C LYS A 92 22.50 -22.72 -26.67
N VAL A 93 23.09 -23.91 -26.56
CA VAL A 93 23.01 -24.73 -25.34
C VAL A 93 23.63 -24.04 -24.11
N LYS A 94 24.52 -23.07 -24.33
CA LYS A 94 25.17 -22.26 -23.29
C LYS A 94 24.46 -20.93 -23.02
N SER A 95 23.45 -20.59 -23.82
CA SER A 95 22.75 -19.31 -23.75
C SER A 95 21.49 -19.46 -22.90
N GLN A 96 21.46 -18.79 -21.75
CA GLN A 96 20.25 -18.72 -20.92
C GLN A 96 19.07 -18.11 -21.67
N ARG A 97 19.33 -17.06 -22.46
CA ARG A 97 18.33 -16.39 -23.30
C ARG A 97 17.66 -17.34 -24.29
N PHE A 98 18.41 -18.28 -24.88
CA PHE A 98 17.82 -19.30 -25.75
C PHE A 98 16.75 -20.11 -25.03
N TYR A 99 17.05 -20.60 -23.81
CA TYR A 99 16.08 -21.36 -23.02
C TYR A 99 14.88 -20.50 -22.60
N ILE A 100 15.09 -19.24 -22.23
CA ILE A 100 14.00 -18.29 -21.94
C ILE A 100 13.08 -18.15 -23.14
N ASP A 101 13.64 -17.94 -24.34
CA ASP A 101 12.86 -17.79 -25.56
C ASP A 101 12.09 -19.06 -25.91
N VAL A 102 12.70 -20.24 -25.74
CA VAL A 102 12.02 -21.54 -25.92
C VAL A 102 10.86 -21.70 -24.94
N ILE A 103 11.09 -21.49 -23.64
CA ILE A 103 10.07 -21.65 -22.60
C ILE A 103 8.91 -20.68 -22.85
N LEU A 104 9.22 -19.40 -23.06
CA LEU A 104 8.22 -18.35 -23.22
C LEU A 104 7.50 -18.42 -24.58
N SER A 105 8.04 -19.11 -25.59
CA SER A 105 7.37 -19.28 -26.89
C SER A 105 5.99 -19.95 -26.79
N ASN A 106 5.76 -20.77 -25.75
CA ASN A 106 4.47 -21.37 -25.46
C ASN A 106 4.05 -21.21 -24.00
N ILE A 107 3.57 -20.02 -23.65
CA ILE A 107 3.05 -19.69 -22.32
C ILE A 107 1.99 -20.68 -21.80
N ARG A 108 1.27 -21.40 -22.68
CA ARG A 108 0.23 -22.35 -22.28
C ARG A 108 0.81 -23.54 -21.52
N ASP A 109 2.06 -23.91 -21.79
CA ASP A 109 2.76 -25.01 -21.13
C ASP A 109 3.45 -24.59 -19.82
N ILE A 110 3.31 -23.32 -19.43
CA ILE A 110 3.81 -22.77 -18.18
C ILE A 110 2.68 -22.76 -17.15
N GLN A 111 2.97 -23.28 -15.97
CA GLN A 111 2.20 -23.08 -14.75
C GLN A 111 2.76 -21.84 -14.05
N ILE A 112 1.85 -20.90 -13.77
CA ILE A 112 2.16 -19.62 -13.12
C ILE A 112 1.52 -19.68 -11.75
N GLU A 113 2.34 -19.60 -10.71
CA GLU A 113 1.92 -19.59 -9.31
C GLU A 113 2.27 -18.23 -8.72
N PHE A 114 1.29 -17.57 -8.10
CA PHE A 114 1.47 -16.32 -7.37
C PHE A 114 1.64 -16.64 -5.89
N ILE A 115 2.70 -16.10 -5.29
CA ILE A 115 3.03 -16.27 -3.87
C ILE A 115 2.82 -14.92 -3.20
N LEU A 116 1.73 -14.78 -2.47
CA LEU A 116 1.42 -13.59 -1.66
C LEU A 116 2.19 -13.70 -0.34
N LYS A 117 3.07 -12.74 -0.06
CA LYS A 117 3.87 -12.72 1.18
C LYS A 117 3.25 -11.87 2.28
N ASP A 118 2.43 -10.90 1.90
CA ASP A 118 1.58 -10.13 2.80
C ASP A 118 0.13 -10.61 2.75
N ASP A 119 -0.65 -10.16 3.74
CA ASP A 119 -2.09 -10.35 3.79
C ASP A 119 -2.82 -9.05 3.40
N PRO A 120 -4.12 -9.11 3.05
CA PRO A 120 -4.87 -7.93 2.61
C PRO A 120 -4.87 -6.76 3.60
N ILE A 121 -4.83 -7.04 4.92
CA ILE A 121 -4.83 -6.01 5.95
C ILE A 121 -3.45 -5.37 6.02
N ALA A 122 -2.38 -6.16 5.97
CA ALA A 122 -1.01 -5.66 5.92
C ALA A 122 -0.77 -4.78 4.67
N TYR A 123 -1.40 -5.13 3.54
CA TYR A 123 -1.41 -4.30 2.35
C TYR A 123 -2.16 -2.97 2.58
N LEU A 124 -3.39 -3.03 3.09
CA LEU A 124 -4.23 -1.86 3.36
C LEU A 124 -3.62 -0.91 4.41
N GLU A 125 -2.84 -1.44 5.35
CA GLU A 125 -2.09 -0.63 6.30
C GLU A 125 -1.05 0.27 5.60
N LYS A 126 -0.47 -0.15 4.48
CA LYS A 126 0.53 0.63 3.72
C LYS A 126 -0.07 1.37 2.53
N ASN A 127 -1.11 0.79 1.93
CA ASN A 127 -1.78 1.25 0.72
C ASN A 127 -3.29 1.34 0.98
N PRO A 128 -3.73 2.22 1.90
CA PRO A 128 -5.13 2.29 2.28
C PRO A 128 -6.02 2.74 1.13
N THR A 129 -7.18 2.09 1.01
CA THR A 129 -8.33 2.67 0.31
C THR A 129 -9.02 3.70 1.21
N GLU A 130 -9.74 4.64 0.61
CA GLU A 130 -10.60 5.60 1.33
C GLU A 130 -11.52 4.90 2.34
N GLU A 131 -12.24 3.86 1.91
CA GLU A 131 -13.17 3.10 2.75
C GLU A 131 -12.49 2.49 3.99
N TYR A 132 -11.34 1.85 3.80
CA TYR A 132 -10.55 1.28 4.90
C TYR A 132 -10.08 2.35 5.88
N LEU A 133 -9.51 3.45 5.38
CA LEU A 133 -8.98 4.52 6.21
C LEU A 133 -10.09 5.23 7.00
N SER A 134 -11.20 5.56 6.33
CA SER A 134 -12.40 6.16 6.95
C SER A 134 -12.92 5.28 8.10
N THR A 135 -13.05 3.98 7.84
CA THR A 135 -13.49 3.01 8.84
C THR A 135 -12.55 2.95 10.04
N GLU A 136 -11.23 2.95 9.82
CA GLU A 136 -10.26 2.91 10.92
C GLU A 136 -10.17 4.24 11.69
N MET A 137 -10.34 5.38 11.00
CA MET A 137 -10.48 6.69 11.65
C MET A 137 -11.70 6.70 12.58
N GLU A 138 -12.87 6.29 12.09
CA GLU A 138 -14.10 6.25 12.88
C GLU A 138 -13.95 5.38 14.13
N LYS A 139 -13.39 4.18 13.97
CA LYS A 139 -13.17 3.24 15.09
C LYS A 139 -12.20 3.78 16.14
N ARG A 140 -11.18 4.53 15.73
CA ARG A 140 -10.12 5.01 16.63
C ARG A 140 -10.38 6.41 17.19
N PHE A 141 -11.32 7.15 16.61
CA PHE A 141 -11.66 8.47 17.07
C PHE A 141 -12.22 8.44 18.50
N SER A 142 -11.76 9.39 19.31
CA SER A 142 -12.16 9.57 20.68
C SER A 142 -12.24 11.07 20.97
N SER A 143 -13.44 11.52 21.32
CA SER A 143 -13.68 12.93 21.68
C SER A 143 -12.75 13.39 22.81
N SER A 144 -12.47 12.54 23.81
CA SER A 144 -11.58 12.90 24.92
C SER A 144 -10.12 13.11 24.46
N LYS A 145 -9.63 12.33 23.50
CA LYS A 145 -8.28 12.53 22.94
C LYS A 145 -8.19 13.81 22.11
N LEU A 146 -9.25 14.12 21.36
CA LEU A 146 -9.32 15.40 20.65
C LEU A 146 -9.28 16.57 21.64
N ILE A 147 -10.03 16.49 22.74
CA ILE A 147 -10.00 17.49 23.81
C ILE A 147 -8.59 17.66 24.41
N GLU A 148 -7.87 16.56 24.64
CA GLU A 148 -6.48 16.61 25.13
C GLU A 148 -5.59 17.43 24.19
N HIS A 149 -5.66 17.17 22.88
CA HIS A 149 -4.84 17.91 21.91
C HIS A 149 -5.27 19.37 21.76
N LEU A 150 -6.57 19.68 21.78
CA LEU A 150 -7.05 21.07 21.77
C LEU A 150 -6.53 21.87 22.96
N LYS A 151 -6.42 21.25 24.15
CA LYS A 151 -5.87 21.92 25.35
C LYS A 151 -4.36 22.15 25.28
N GLU A 152 -3.64 21.35 24.51
CA GLU A 152 -2.20 21.49 24.29
C GLU A 152 -1.90 22.50 23.18
N ASP A 153 -2.81 22.64 22.23
CA ASP A 153 -2.70 23.55 21.10
C ASP A 153 -2.84 25.03 21.52
N GLN A 154 -1.90 25.86 21.04
CA GLN A 154 -1.87 27.29 21.37
C GLN A 154 -2.78 28.11 20.46
N ASP A 155 -2.94 27.69 19.20
CA ASP A 155 -3.78 28.42 18.24
C ASP A 155 -5.25 28.28 18.64
N PHE A 156 -5.67 27.11 19.12
CA PHE A 156 -6.98 26.93 19.76
C PHE A 156 -7.23 27.89 20.92
N LYS A 157 -6.23 28.08 21.81
CA LYS A 157 -6.37 29.01 22.94
C LYS A 157 -6.49 30.45 22.48
N ASN A 158 -5.64 30.87 21.56
CA ASN A 158 -5.59 32.26 21.12
C ASN A 158 -6.79 32.63 20.25
N GLU A 159 -7.27 31.73 19.40
CA GLU A 159 -8.34 32.07 18.47
C GLU A 159 -9.73 31.73 19.02
N TYR A 160 -9.89 30.53 19.57
CA TYR A 160 -11.21 30.04 19.94
C TYR A 160 -11.59 30.36 21.38
N LEU A 161 -10.65 30.19 22.33
CA LEU A 161 -10.93 30.48 23.74
C LEU A 161 -11.02 31.99 24.00
N GLU A 162 -10.20 32.81 23.33
CA GLU A 162 -10.26 34.27 23.44
C GLU A 162 -11.63 34.78 22.97
N GLU A 163 -12.12 34.36 21.80
CA GLU A 163 -13.45 34.74 21.29
C GLU A 163 -14.56 34.36 22.27
N LYS A 164 -14.50 33.16 22.85
CA LYS A 164 -15.48 32.71 23.86
C LYS A 164 -15.41 33.45 25.18
N ALA A 165 -14.22 33.79 25.66
CA ALA A 165 -14.06 34.58 26.87
C ALA A 165 -14.70 35.98 26.71
N VAL A 166 -14.51 36.60 25.55
CA VAL A 166 -15.10 37.92 25.22
C VAL A 166 -16.63 37.82 25.11
N GLU A 167 -17.16 36.79 24.47
CA GLU A 167 -18.61 36.53 24.42
C GLU A 167 -19.24 36.40 25.83
N GLU A 168 -18.51 35.83 26.78
CA GLU A 168 -18.94 35.65 28.18
C GLU A 168 -18.64 36.87 29.08
N GLY A 169 -18.06 37.94 28.53
CA GLY A 169 -17.87 39.22 29.22
C GLY A 169 -16.53 39.38 29.93
N ILE A 170 -15.54 38.54 29.62
CA ILE A 170 -14.14 38.74 30.03
C ILE A 170 -13.49 39.75 29.07
N ASP A 171 -12.71 40.70 29.61
CA ASP A 171 -12.02 41.74 28.83
C ASP A 171 -10.90 41.13 27.97
N ASP A 172 -10.79 41.58 26.71
CA ASP A 172 -9.79 41.16 25.70
C ASP A 172 -8.33 41.31 26.20
N ASN A 173 -8.10 42.11 27.25
CA ASN A 173 -6.76 42.35 27.81
C ASN A 173 -6.32 41.31 28.87
N VAL A 174 -7.16 40.33 29.21
CA VAL A 174 -6.83 39.26 30.17
C VAL A 174 -5.92 38.22 29.52
N ASP A 175 -4.87 37.81 30.23
CA ASP A 175 -4.00 36.70 29.78
C ASP A 175 -4.81 35.40 29.70
N ILE A 176 -4.94 34.86 28.49
CA ILE A 176 -5.69 33.65 28.17
C ILE A 176 -5.30 32.45 29.03
N ASN A 177 -4.05 32.42 29.52
CA ASN A 177 -3.56 31.36 30.41
C ASN A 177 -4.14 31.42 31.83
N GLN A 178 -4.79 32.52 32.20
CA GLN A 178 -5.46 32.71 33.50
C GLN A 178 -6.94 32.28 33.46
N ILE A 179 -7.49 32.05 32.28
CA ILE A 179 -8.88 31.64 32.09
C ILE A 179 -9.00 30.13 32.34
N ARG A 180 -9.78 29.75 33.35
CA ARG A 180 -10.18 28.37 33.61
C ARG A 180 -11.36 28.05 32.71
N TYR A 181 -11.24 26.97 31.95
CA TYR A 181 -12.28 26.53 31.03
C TYR A 181 -12.35 25.01 30.98
N GLU A 182 -13.49 24.52 30.54
CA GLU A 182 -13.72 23.12 30.24
C GLU A 182 -14.22 22.97 28.80
N ILE A 183 -13.64 22.02 28.06
CA ILE A 183 -14.18 21.61 26.77
C ILE A 183 -15.18 20.49 27.05
N THR A 184 -16.47 20.79 26.96
CA THR A 184 -17.55 19.86 27.34
C THR A 184 -17.89 18.88 26.22
N GLU A 185 -17.68 19.29 24.97
CA GLU A 185 -17.85 18.45 23.79
C GLU A 185 -16.80 18.79 22.73
N ALA A 186 -16.26 17.78 22.03
CA ALA A 186 -15.47 17.96 20.83
C ALA A 186 -15.79 16.86 19.80
N LYS A 187 -15.94 17.24 18.53
CA LYS A 187 -16.21 16.30 17.43
C LYS A 187 -15.55 16.80 16.15
N VAL A 188 -15.37 15.90 15.19
CA VAL A 188 -15.01 16.27 13.82
C VAL A 188 -16.19 16.92 13.11
N ILE A 189 -15.93 17.92 12.27
CA ILE A 189 -16.96 18.60 11.45
C ILE A 189 -17.30 17.75 10.23
N GLU A 190 -16.26 17.23 9.57
CA GLU A 190 -16.38 16.48 8.32
C GLU A 190 -16.66 15.00 8.58
N SER A 191 -17.19 14.30 7.56
CA SER A 191 -17.30 12.84 7.60
C SER A 191 -15.92 12.19 7.53
N TYR A 192 -15.79 10.97 8.06
CA TYR A 192 -14.53 10.23 7.98
C TYR A 192 -14.11 9.89 6.55
N ASP A 193 -15.06 9.82 5.60
CA ASP A 193 -14.77 9.66 4.18
C ASP A 193 -14.02 10.89 3.63
N VAL A 194 -14.51 12.09 3.94
CA VAL A 194 -13.85 13.36 3.55
C VAL A 194 -12.48 13.48 4.21
N LEU A 195 -12.37 13.11 5.50
CA LEU A 195 -11.07 13.10 6.18
C LEU A 195 -10.09 12.10 5.55
N ALA A 196 -10.58 10.93 5.16
CA ALA A 196 -9.77 9.91 4.50
C ALA A 196 -9.27 10.40 3.13
N GLU A 197 -10.14 11.00 2.31
CA GLU A 197 -9.77 11.61 1.03
C GLU A 197 -8.68 12.68 1.22
N LEU A 198 -8.87 13.61 2.16
CA LEU A 198 -7.88 14.65 2.46
C LEU A 198 -6.53 14.08 2.89
N VAL A 199 -6.50 13.02 3.71
CA VAL A 199 -5.25 12.39 4.15
C VAL A 199 -4.57 11.67 3.00
N LEU A 200 -5.32 11.00 2.13
CA LEU A 200 -4.78 10.33 0.95
C LEU A 200 -4.20 11.34 -0.06
N ASP A 201 -4.92 12.43 -0.33
CA ASP A 201 -4.49 13.49 -1.24
C ASP A 201 -3.23 14.22 -0.78
N ASN A 202 -3.04 14.33 0.54
CA ASN A 202 -1.83 14.90 1.13
C ASN A 202 -0.62 13.94 1.11
N GLY A 203 -0.76 12.72 0.59
CA GLY A 203 0.34 11.77 0.40
C GLY A 203 0.93 11.20 1.69
N TYR A 204 0.16 11.14 2.79
CA TYR A 204 0.64 10.70 4.11
C TYR A 204 1.23 9.28 4.12
N PHE A 205 0.81 8.42 3.19
CA PHE A 205 1.26 7.02 3.10
C PHE A 205 2.37 6.78 2.07
N ASP A 206 2.71 7.79 1.25
CA ASP A 206 3.74 7.65 0.20
C ASP A 206 5.14 7.42 0.77
N SER A 207 5.39 7.86 2.01
CA SER A 207 6.67 7.65 2.70
C SER A 207 6.78 6.30 3.41
N GLY A 208 5.86 5.36 3.17
CA GLY A 208 5.85 4.04 3.81
C GLY A 208 5.37 4.01 5.26
N LYS A 209 4.67 5.07 5.70
CA LYS A 209 3.95 5.07 6.99
C LYS A 209 2.77 4.12 6.90
N THR A 210 2.36 3.55 8.04
CA THR A 210 1.13 2.75 8.08
C THR A 210 -0.05 3.52 8.64
N VAL A 211 -1.26 3.10 8.29
CA VAL A 211 -2.53 3.62 8.84
C VAL A 211 -2.48 3.63 10.36
N SER A 212 -2.04 2.54 10.98
CA SER A 212 -1.96 2.46 12.44
C SER A 212 -1.00 3.49 13.05
N THR A 213 0.15 3.74 12.40
CA THR A 213 1.10 4.77 12.84
C THR A 213 0.50 6.17 12.71
N PHE A 214 -0.10 6.49 11.56
CA PHE A 214 -0.77 7.77 11.34
C PHE A 214 -1.87 8.02 12.38
N LEU A 215 -2.76 7.05 12.59
CA LEU A 215 -3.88 7.18 13.52
C LEU A 215 -3.45 7.31 14.99
N SER A 216 -2.26 6.81 15.34
CA SER A 216 -1.76 6.88 16.71
C SER A 216 -0.92 8.13 17.00
N GLN A 217 -0.32 8.75 15.99
CA GLN A 217 0.66 9.82 16.18
C GLN A 217 0.27 11.16 15.55
N GLU A 218 -0.51 11.14 14.47
CA GLU A 218 -0.68 12.32 13.61
C GLU A 218 -2.16 12.69 13.40
N PHE A 219 -3.09 11.76 13.57
CA PHE A 219 -4.50 11.97 13.22
C PHE A 219 -5.17 13.12 13.97
N TYR A 220 -5.00 13.20 15.28
CA TYR A 220 -5.61 14.29 16.07
C TYR A 220 -4.92 15.64 15.79
N GLN A 221 -3.59 15.66 15.62
CA GLN A 221 -2.89 16.88 15.22
C GLN A 221 -3.33 17.34 13.83
N PHE A 222 -3.57 16.40 12.90
CA PHE A 222 -4.11 16.69 11.58
C PHE A 222 -5.49 17.35 11.68
N ILE A 223 -6.38 16.84 12.53
CA ILE A 223 -7.70 17.45 12.77
C ILE A 223 -7.56 18.88 13.30
N VAL A 224 -6.68 19.09 14.29
CA VAL A 224 -6.47 20.40 14.94
C VAL A 224 -5.85 21.41 13.96
N ASN A 225 -4.75 21.06 13.30
CA ASN A 225 -4.02 21.95 12.39
C ASN A 225 -4.85 22.39 11.17
N ASN A 226 -5.83 21.58 10.77
CA ASN A 226 -6.70 21.90 9.64
C ASN A 226 -8.06 22.46 10.09
N HIS A 227 -8.24 22.74 11.38
CA HIS A 227 -9.48 23.24 11.98
C HIS A 227 -10.71 22.39 11.62
N LEU A 228 -10.55 21.06 11.57
CA LEU A 228 -11.60 20.11 11.16
C LEU A 228 -12.48 19.65 12.33
N TYR A 229 -12.64 20.49 13.35
CA TYR A 229 -13.32 20.17 14.60
C TYR A 229 -14.31 21.24 15.03
N GLU A 230 -15.35 20.82 15.76
CA GLU A 230 -16.25 21.69 16.52
C GLU A 230 -16.08 21.37 18.00
N ALA A 231 -15.86 22.39 18.82
CA ALA A 231 -15.68 22.27 20.27
C ALA A 231 -16.65 23.18 21.03
N LYS A 232 -17.25 22.67 22.11
CA LYS A 232 -18.00 23.49 23.06
C LYS A 232 -17.13 23.76 24.28
N VAL A 233 -16.96 25.03 24.57
CA VAL A 233 -16.18 25.51 25.72
C VAL A 233 -17.13 26.16 26.71
N GLU A 234 -16.94 25.85 27.98
CA GLU A 234 -17.59 26.51 29.11
C GLU A 234 -16.52 27.21 29.94
N ILE A 235 -16.63 28.53 30.07
CA ILE A 235 -15.72 29.30 30.92
C ILE A 235 -16.13 29.11 32.38
N GLN A 236 -15.17 28.76 33.22
CA GLN A 236 -15.36 28.53 34.65
C GLN A 236 -14.76 29.66 35.51
N THR A 237 -14.11 30.63 34.87
CA THR A 237 -13.62 31.83 35.54
C THR A 237 -14.74 32.85 35.65
N ASP A 238 -14.99 33.33 36.87
CA ASP A 238 -15.89 34.46 37.09
C ASP A 238 -15.18 35.75 36.63
N PRO A 239 -15.79 36.57 35.76
CA PRO A 239 -15.22 37.86 35.35
C PRO A 239 -14.87 38.79 36.54
N GLU A 240 -15.60 38.70 37.66
CA GLU A 240 -15.31 39.49 38.86
C GLU A 240 -14.04 39.01 39.58
N GLU A 241 -13.71 37.71 39.53
CA GLU A 241 -12.46 37.18 40.09
C GLU A 241 -11.21 37.73 39.38
N LEU A 242 -11.31 38.01 38.08
CA LEU A 242 -10.21 38.56 37.27
C LEU A 242 -9.96 40.05 37.51
N GLN A 243 -10.99 40.80 37.96
CA GLN A 243 -10.85 42.22 38.29
C GLN A 243 -10.21 42.46 39.67
N GLU A 244 -10.21 41.44 40.53
CA GLU A 244 -9.60 41.50 41.86
C GLU A 244 -8.14 40.99 41.92
N MET A 245 -7.61 40.47 40.80
CA MET A 245 -6.22 39.98 40.65
C MET A 245 -5.25 41.07 40.18
#